data_AF-N9QPX5-F1
#
_entry.id   AF-N9QPX5-F1
#
_cell.length_a   1.000
_cell.length_b   1.000
_cell.length_c   1.000
_cell.angle_alpha   90.00
_cell.angle_beta   90.00
_cell.angle_gamma   90.00
#
_symmetry.space_group_name_H-M   'P 1'
#
loop_
_entity.id
_entity.type
_entity.pdbx_description
1 polymer ?
#
loop_
_entity_poly.entity_id
_entity_poly.type
_entity_poly.pdbx_seq_one_letter_code
_entity_poly.pdbx_strand_id
1 'polypeptide(L)'
;MLFRILNTGLSSSKIAVIAGQTREMGVVKSKTIRIYNRSNGALLKQIKSDADGYYKAYLPYDLSYLIVGIDENKIFNATVQDNVRPK
;
A
#
# COMPACT_ATOMS: atom_id res chain seq x y z
N MET A 1 15.52 44.18 6.31
CA MET A 1 14.64 43.01 6.13
C MET A 1 15.54 41.83 5.80
N LEU A 2 15.69 40.87 6.72
CA LEU A 2 16.66 39.78 6.62
C LEU A 2 15.94 38.50 6.16
N PHE A 3 16.30 37.97 5.01
CA PHE A 3 15.81 36.66 4.55
C PHE A 3 16.69 35.55 5.15
N ARG A 4 16.08 34.65 5.93
CA ARG A 4 16.70 33.38 6.37
C ARG A 4 16.23 32.26 5.44
N ILE A 5 17.16 31.62 4.75
CA ILE A 5 16.91 30.32 4.12
C ILE A 5 17.07 29.28 5.22
N LEU A 6 15.96 28.65 5.64
CA LEU A 6 16.03 27.42 6.42
C LEU A 6 16.40 26.32 5.43
N ASN A 7 17.63 25.82 5.54
CA ASN A 7 18.04 24.60 4.85
C ASN A 7 17.23 23.45 5.46
N THR A 8 16.03 23.19 4.90
CA THR A 8 15.28 21.98 5.21
C THR A 8 16.04 20.87 4.52
N GLY A 9 16.85 20.14 5.30
CA GLY A 9 17.54 18.97 4.78
C GLY A 9 16.52 18.10 4.04
N LEU A 10 16.71 17.97 2.72
CA LEU A 10 15.95 17.04 1.89
C LEU A 10 16.34 15.64 2.36
N SER A 11 15.72 15.20 3.46
CA SER A 11 15.64 13.80 3.80
C SER A 11 14.89 13.15 2.65
N SER A 12 15.64 12.63 1.69
CA SER A 12 15.12 11.73 0.65
C SER A 12 14.25 10.71 1.37
N SER A 13 12.94 10.86 1.23
CA SER A 13 11.98 10.00 1.94
C SER A 13 12.23 8.61 1.39
N LYS A 14 12.78 7.73 2.23
CA LYS A 14 13.11 6.37 1.82
C LYS A 14 11.85 5.72 1.27
N ILE A 15 11.96 5.06 0.13
CA ILE A 15 10.83 4.38 -0.52
C ILE A 15 10.94 2.89 -0.23
N ALA A 16 9.88 2.31 0.33
CA ALA A 16 9.67 0.88 0.45
C ALA A 16 8.97 0.32 -0.80
N VAL A 17 9.36 -0.89 -1.19
CA VAL A 17 8.68 -1.66 -2.24
C VAL A 17 7.85 -2.75 -1.58
N ILE A 18 6.55 -2.73 -1.82
CA ILE A 18 5.64 -3.80 -1.40
C ILE A 18 5.11 -4.50 -2.64
N ALA A 19 5.21 -5.82 -2.64
CA ALA A 19 4.64 -6.66 -3.68
C ALA A 19 3.94 -7.87 -3.07
N GLY A 20 2.95 -8.40 -3.78
CA GLY A 20 2.20 -9.59 -3.35
C GLY A 20 1.38 -10.17 -4.49
N GLN A 21 0.64 -11.23 -4.18
CA GLN A 21 -0.29 -11.89 -5.11
C GLN A 21 -1.67 -11.98 -4.47
N THR A 22 -2.70 -11.57 -5.20
CA THR A 22 -4.09 -11.64 -4.75
C THR A 22 -4.69 -13.00 -5.04
N ARG A 23 -5.32 -13.58 -4.01
CA ARG A 23 -6.01 -14.87 -4.08
C ARG A 23 -7.36 -14.76 -3.40
N GLU A 24 -8.34 -15.45 -3.95
CA GLU A 24 -9.67 -15.63 -3.38
C GLU A 24 -9.91 -17.12 -3.24
N MET A 25 -10.16 -17.60 -2.02
CA MET A 25 -10.32 -19.03 -1.74
C MET A 25 -9.17 -19.91 -2.30
N GLY A 26 -7.95 -19.40 -2.26
CA GLY A 26 -6.74 -20.06 -2.79
C GLY A 26 -6.51 -19.91 -4.29
N VAL A 27 -7.51 -19.44 -5.05
CA VAL A 27 -7.45 -19.22 -6.49
C VAL A 27 -6.91 -17.83 -6.80
N VAL A 28 -5.95 -17.75 -7.72
CA VAL A 28 -5.42 -16.47 -8.21
C VAL A 28 -6.53 -15.69 -8.91
N LYS A 29 -6.70 -14.44 -8.50
CA LYS A 29 -7.71 -13.54 -9.06
C LYS A 29 -7.17 -12.13 -9.10
N SER A 30 -7.36 -11.44 -10.23
CA SER A 30 -7.07 -10.00 -10.29
C SER A 30 -8.04 -9.23 -9.40
N LYS A 31 -7.51 -8.40 -8.49
CA LYS A 31 -8.29 -7.61 -7.52
C LYS A 31 -7.81 -6.17 -7.47
N THR A 32 -8.73 -5.28 -7.15
CA THR A 32 -8.36 -3.91 -6.79
C THR A 32 -7.79 -3.94 -5.38
N ILE A 33 -6.59 -3.44 -5.18
CA ILE A 33 -5.91 -3.36 -3.88
C ILE A 33 -5.93 -1.90 -3.41
N ARG A 34 -6.30 -1.69 -2.15
CA ARG A 34 -6.16 -0.41 -1.46
C ARG A 34 -5.14 -0.54 -0.34
N ILE A 35 -4.25 0.43 -0.26
CA ILE A 35 -3.19 0.50 0.75
C ILE A 35 -3.40 1.76 1.56
N TYR A 36 -3.53 1.57 2.87
CA TYR A 36 -3.80 2.63 3.83
C TYR A 36 -2.61 2.80 4.78
N ASN A 37 -2.38 4.04 5.23
CA ASN A 37 -1.55 4.27 6.40
C ASN A 37 -2.29 3.71 7.62
N ARG A 38 -1.64 2.79 8.34
CA ARG A 38 -2.22 2.15 9.51
C ARG A 38 -2.50 3.14 10.65
N SER A 39 -1.68 4.17 10.82
CA SER A 39 -1.76 5.06 11.99
C SER A 39 -2.99 5.97 11.96
N ASN A 40 -3.49 6.31 10.77
CA ASN A 40 -4.55 7.30 10.60
C ASN A 40 -5.64 6.90 9.57
N GLY A 41 -5.53 5.73 8.94
CA GLY A 41 -6.49 5.25 7.94
C GLY A 41 -6.45 6.00 6.61
N ALA A 42 -5.47 6.87 6.35
CA ALA A 42 -5.37 7.60 5.10
C ALA A 42 -5.09 6.64 3.93
N LEU A 43 -5.86 6.74 2.85
CA LEU A 43 -5.59 5.99 1.63
C LEU A 43 -4.30 6.52 0.98
N LEU A 44 -3.27 5.68 0.92
CA LEU A 44 -1.99 6.02 0.31
C LEU A 44 -1.98 5.67 -1.18
N LYS A 45 -2.59 4.54 -1.55
CA LYS A 45 -2.59 4.07 -2.94
C LYS A 45 -3.75 3.13 -3.25
N GLN A 46 -4.22 3.18 -4.49
CA GLN A 46 -5.11 2.20 -5.09
C GLN A 46 -4.47 1.67 -6.38
N ILE A 47 -4.37 0.35 -6.51
CA ILE A 47 -3.80 -0.33 -7.70
C ILE A 47 -4.65 -1.54 -8.05
N LYS A 48 -4.66 -1.92 -9.34
CA LYS A 48 -5.22 -3.20 -9.79
C LYS A 48 -4.05 -4.18 -9.97
N SER A 49 -4.17 -5.39 -9.45
CA SER A 49 -3.20 -6.45 -9.78
C SER A 49 -3.35 -6.88 -11.24
N ASP A 50 -2.31 -7.47 -11.80
CA ASP A 50 -2.38 -8.06 -13.13
C ASP A 50 -3.29 -9.31 -13.20
N ALA A 51 -3.34 -9.94 -14.38
CA ALA A 51 -4.14 -11.14 -14.63
C ALA A 51 -3.75 -12.33 -13.74
N ASP A 52 -2.48 -12.39 -13.33
CA ASP A 52 -1.91 -13.41 -12.45
C ASP A 52 -1.96 -12.99 -10.96
N GLY A 53 -2.71 -11.93 -10.65
CA GLY A 53 -2.94 -11.44 -9.30
C GLY A 53 -1.74 -10.73 -8.69
N TYR A 54 -0.64 -10.50 -9.41
CA TYR A 54 0.51 -9.81 -8.85
C TYR A 54 0.29 -8.30 -8.79
N TYR A 55 0.80 -7.69 -7.72
CA TYR A 55 0.82 -6.24 -7.54
C TYR A 55 2.15 -5.76 -6.99
N LYS A 56 2.48 -4.50 -7.26
CA LYS A 56 3.66 -3.81 -6.74
C LYS A 56 3.34 -2.35 -6.43
N ALA A 57 3.78 -1.87 -5.27
CA ALA A 57 3.60 -0.51 -4.81
C ALA A 57 4.93 0.04 -4.25
N TYR A 58 5.15 1.34 -4.48
CA TYR A 58 6.23 2.13 -3.92
C TYR A 58 5.62 3.08 -2.89
N LEU A 59 6.03 3.00 -1.64
CA LEU A 59 5.39 3.68 -0.50
C LEU A 59 6.44 4.28 0.46
N PRO A 60 6.09 5.27 1.30
CA PRO A 60 7.05 5.87 2.24
C PRO A 60 7.50 4.87 3.30
N TYR A 61 8.80 4.56 3.36
CA TYR A 61 9.39 3.47 4.15
C TYR A 61 9.07 3.53 5.65
N ASP A 62 8.93 4.74 6.21
CA ASP A 62 8.74 4.95 7.65
C ASP A 62 7.28 4.76 8.13
N LEU A 63 6.40 4.23 7.26
CA LEU A 63 4.99 4.00 7.57
C LEU A 63 4.67 2.52 7.72
N SER A 64 3.73 2.22 8.62
CA SER A 64 3.05 0.92 8.66
C SER A 64 1.79 0.96 7.78
N TYR A 65 1.49 -0.15 7.12
CA TYR A 65 0.41 -0.21 6.14
C TYR A 65 -0.67 -1.24 6.48
N LEU A 66 -1.90 -0.93 6.09
CA LEU A 66 -2.99 -1.87 5.97
C LEU A 66 -3.26 -2.08 4.47
N ILE A 67 -3.21 -3.33 4.01
CA ILE A 67 -3.44 -3.68 2.60
C ILE A 67 -4.72 -4.49 2.51
N VAL A 68 -5.63 -4.06 1.65
CA VAL A 68 -6.96 -4.66 1.49
C VAL A 68 -7.20 -5.00 0.02
N GLY A 69 -7.55 -6.26 -0.25
CA GLY A 69 -8.10 -6.68 -1.53
C GLY A 69 -9.61 -6.41 -1.57
N ILE A 70 -10.06 -5.64 -2.56
CA ILE A 70 -11.48 -5.32 -2.75
C ILE A 70 -12.14 -6.45 -3.53
N ASP A 71 -13.13 -7.08 -2.90
CA ASP A 71 -14.04 -7.96 -3.61
C ASP A 71 -15.13 -7.13 -4.30
N GLU A 72 -15.03 -7.03 -5.63
CA GLU A 72 -15.97 -6.27 -6.47
C GLU A 72 -17.40 -6.82 -6.40
N ASN A 73 -17.54 -8.12 -6.13
CA ASN A 73 -18.84 -8.78 -6.03
C ASN A 73 -19.45 -8.64 -4.63
N LYS A 74 -18.70 -8.12 -3.65
CA LYS A 74 -19.12 -7.98 -2.23
C LYS A 74 -19.59 -9.30 -1.61
N ILE A 75 -19.05 -10.44 -2.08
CA ILE A 75 -19.39 -11.79 -1.63
C ILE A 75 -18.59 -12.12 -0.35
N PHE A 76 -17.39 -11.57 -0.20
CA PHE A 76 -16.52 -11.79 0.96
C PHE A 76 -16.32 -10.53 1.80
N ASN A 77 -16.25 -10.69 3.11
CA ASN A 77 -15.71 -9.67 4.01
C ASN A 77 -14.22 -9.45 3.69
N ALA A 78 -13.78 -8.19 3.65
CA ALA A 78 -12.46 -7.78 3.18
C ALA A 78 -11.34 -8.66 3.76
N THR A 79 -10.47 -9.21 2.89
CA THR A 79 -9.24 -9.87 3.34
C THR A 79 -8.27 -8.81 3.84
N VAL A 80 -7.83 -8.95 5.10
CA VAL A 80 -6.96 -7.99 5.78
C VAL A 80 -5.65 -8.69 6.11
N GLN A 81 -4.53 -8.14 5.63
CA GLN A 81 -3.21 -8.49 6.12
C GLN A 81 -2.72 -7.40 7.06
N ASP A 82 -2.46 -7.77 8.31
CA ASP A 82 -1.97 -6.88 9.36
C ASP A 82 -0.43 -7.00 9.50
N ASN A 83 0.24 -5.90 9.83
CA ASN A 83 1.68 -5.80 10.17
C ASN A 83 2.66 -6.22 9.05
N VAL A 84 2.38 -5.83 7.80
CA VAL A 84 3.30 -6.04 6.67
C VAL A 84 4.50 -5.11 6.83
N ARG A 85 5.67 -5.67 7.18
CA ARG A 85 6.95 -4.94 7.20
C ARG A 85 7.62 -5.05 5.82
N PRO A 86 8.10 -3.93 5.25
CA PRO A 86 8.90 -3.99 4.02
C PRO A 86 10.21 -4.77 4.27
N LYS A 87 10.64 -5.54 3.26
CA LYS A 87 11.97 -6.17 3.22
C LYS A 87 12.95 -5.25 2.50
#